data_AF-A0A2N5WF65-F1
#
_entry.id   AF-A0A2N5WF65-F1
#
_cell.length_a   1.000
_cell.length_b   1.000
_cell.length_c   1.000
_cell.angle_alpha   90.00
_cell.angle_beta   90.00
_cell.angle_gamma   90.00
#
_symmetry.space_group_name_H-M   'P 1'
#
loop_
_entity.id
_entity.type
_entity.pdbx_description
1 polymer ?
#
loop_
_entity_poly.entity_id
_entity_poly.type
_entity_poly.pdbx_seq_one_letter_code
_entity_poly.pdbx_strand_id
1 'polypeptide(L)' 'MEISIQSAIQEMLFDNKARGLSKNTIIFREKTLRIFSVFLCQNDILNINEIKPSHIKKI' A
#
# COMPACT_ATOMS: atom_id res chain seq x y z
N MET A 1 2.60 -18.42 -3.65
CA MET A 1 3.41 -17.49 -2.85
C MET A 1 2.49 -16.38 -2.40
N GLU A 2 2.28 -16.25 -1.10
CA GLU A 2 1.47 -15.17 -0.53
C GLU A 2 2.36 -13.95 -0.34
N ILE A 3 1.96 -12.82 -0.91
CA ILE A 3 2.67 -11.55 -0.74
C ILE A 3 1.87 -10.75 0.29
N SER A 4 2.48 -10.50 1.45
CA SER A 4 1.85 -9.68 2.47
C SER A 4 1.71 -8.23 1.98
N ILE A 5 0.65 -7.55 2.40
CA ILE A 5 0.44 -6.12 2.10
C ILE A 5 1.61 -5.29 2.63
N GLN A 6 2.19 -5.65 3.78
CA GLN A 6 3.34 -4.93 4.34
C GLN A 6 4.57 -5.04 3.44
N SER A 7 4.89 -6.24 2.96
CA SER A 7 6.01 -6.47 2.03
C SER A 7 5.80 -5.68 0.73
N ALA A 8 4.58 -5.70 0.19
CA ALA A 8 4.22 -4.96 -1.02
C ALA A 8 4.43 -3.44 -0.86
N ILE A 9 4.03 -2.90 0.29
CA ILE A 9 4.17 -1.47 0.60
C ILE A 9 5.65 -1.11 0.73
N GLN A 10 6.45 -1.92 1.42
CA GLN A 10 7.90 -1.68 1.55
C GLN A 10 8.59 -1.61 0.19
N GLU A 11 8.25 -2.53 -0.71
CA GLU A 11 8.79 -2.58 -2.06
C GLU A 11 8.35 -1.36 -2.90
N MET A 12 7.07 -0.97 -2.85
CA MET A 12 6.60 0.25 -3.49
C MET A 12 7.28 1.53 -2.98
N LEU A 13 7.59 1.59 -1.68
CA LEU A 13 8.28 2.74 -1.08
C LEU A 13 9.75 2.81 -1.47
N PHE A 14 10.41 1.65 -1.59
CA PHE A 14 11.76 1.55 -2.12
C PHE A 14 11.81 2.05 -3.59
N ASP A 15 10.89 1.57 -4.42
CA ASP A 15 10.77 1.98 -5.83
C ASP A 15 10.50 3.48 -5.98
N ASN A 16 9.64 4.06 -5.14
CA ASN A 16 9.36 5.50 -5.17
C ASN A 16 10.62 6.36 -4.95
N LYS A 17 11.55 5.90 -4.11
CA LYS A 17 12.84 6.57 -3.89
C LYS A 17 13.78 6.38 -5.08
N ALA A 18 13.81 5.18 -5.66
CA ALA A 18 14.63 4.87 -6.84
C ALA A 18 14.19 5.62 -8.10
N ARG A 19 12.89 5.93 -8.24
CA ARG A 19 12.31 6.64 -9.39
C ARG A 19 12.55 8.15 -9.40
N GLY A 20 13.30 8.70 -8.44
CA GLY A 20 13.63 10.13 -8.39
C GLY A 20 12.40 11.03 -8.14
N LEU A 21 11.36 10.52 -7.47
CA LEU A 21 10.18 11.32 -7.14
C LEU A 21 10.53 12.45 -6.16
N SER A 22 9.77 13.55 -6.23
CA SER A 22 9.95 14.65 -5.27
C SER A 22 9.72 14.17 -3.84
N LYS A 23 10.42 14.78 -2.88
CA LYS A 23 10.28 14.46 -1.45
C LYS A 23 8.83 14.59 -0.97
N ASN A 24 8.10 15.60 -1.44
CA ASN A 24 6.70 15.81 -1.10
C ASN A 24 5.82 14.67 -1.65
N THR A 25 6.09 14.19 -2.87
CA THR A 25 5.39 13.05 -3.45
C THR A 25 5.63 11.77 -2.67
N ILE A 26 6.87 11.52 -2.24
CA ILE A 26 7.23 10.34 -1.44
C ILE A 26 6.49 10.37 -0.11
N ILE A 27 6.55 11.50 0.62
CA ILE A 27 5.86 11.67 1.92
C ILE A 27 4.35 11.48 1.76
N PHE A 28 3.75 12.05 0.71
CA PHE A 28 2.33 11.87 0.44
C PHE A 28 1.97 10.39 0.23
N ARG A 29 2.74 9.69 -0.63
CA ARG A 29 2.53 8.25 -0.90
C ARG A 29 2.71 7.40 0.35
N GLU A 30 3.72 7.66 1.17
CA GLU A 30 3.95 6.96 2.45
C GLU A 30 2.74 7.09 3.38
N LYS A 31 2.20 8.31 3.53
CA LYS A 31 1.00 8.53 4.35
C LYS A 31 -0.21 7.77 3.80
N THR A 32 -0.46 7.85 2.50
CA THR A 32 -1.58 7.15 1.86
C THR A 32 -1.48 5.64 2.02
N LEU A 33 -0.31 5.04 1.75
CA LEU A 33 -0.09 3.60 1.87
C LEU A 33 -0.22 3.12 3.31
N ARG A 34 0.22 3.92 4.29
CA ARG A 34 0.05 3.59 5.71
C ARG A 34 -1.43 3.56 6.12
N ILE A 35 -2.21 4.56 5.72
CA ILE A 35 -3.65 4.60 5.98
C ILE A 35 -4.33 3.39 5.35
N PHE A 36 -3.98 3.08 4.10
CA PHE A 36 -4.55 1.94 3.37
C PHE A 36 -4.19 0.60 4.03
N SER A 37 -2.94 0.43 4.49
CA SER A 37 -2.52 -0.75 5.24
C SER A 37 -3.33 -0.96 6.51
N VAL A 38 -3.58 0.11 7.27
CA VAL A 38 -4.38 0.02 8.50
C VAL A 38 -5.82 -0.37 8.17
N PHE A 39 -6.42 0.24 7.14
CA PHE A 39 -7.76 -0.11 6.70
C PHE A 39 -7.89 -1.58 6.29
N LEU A 40 -6.96 -2.10 5.49
CA LEU A 40 -6.98 -3.50 5.07
C LEU A 40 -6.80 -4.46 6.26
N CYS A 41 -5.88 -4.14 7.17
CA CYS A 41 -5.66 -4.94 8.39
C CYS A 41 -6.89 -4.97 9.31
N GLN A 42 -7.65 -3.87 9.40
CA GLN A 42 -8.90 -3.82 10.17
C GLN A 42 -10.03 -4.67 9.56
N ASN A 43 -9.89 -5.06 8.30
CA ASN A 43 -10.84 -5.93 7.59
C ASN A 43 -10.30 -7.37 7.43
N ASP A 44 -9.26 -7.74 8.19
CA ASP A 44 -8.58 -9.04 8.12
C ASP A 44 -8.04 -9.39 6.73
N ILE A 45 -7.69 -8.37 5.94
CA ILE A 45 -7.01 -8.51 4.65
C ILE A 45 -5.52 -8.28 4.90
N LEU A 46 -4.74 -9.36 4.85
CA LEU A 46 -3.31 -9.36 5.16
C LEU A 46 -2.44 -9.59 3.92
N ASN A 47 -3.00 -10.21 2.88
CA ASN A 47 -2.28 -10.56 1.66
C ASN A 47 -2.85 -9.86 0.42
N ILE A 48 -2.01 -9.60 -0.59
CA ILE A 48 -2.43 -8.93 -1.83
C ILE A 48 -3.57 -9.70 -2.53
N ASN A 49 -3.50 -11.03 -2.54
CA ASN A 49 -4.48 -11.91 -3.19
C ASN A 49 -5.87 -11.89 -2.51
N GLU A 50 -5.97 -11.40 -1.28
CA GLU A 50 -7.24 -11.25 -0.55
C GLU A 50 -7.97 -9.95 -0.91
N ILE A 51 -7.27 -9.01 -1.56
CA ILE A 51 -7.86 -7.74 -2.00
C ILE A 51 -8.83 -8.02 -3.15
N LYS A 52 -10.11 -7.71 -2.91
CA LYS A 52 -11.19 -7.78 -3.90
C LYS A 52 -11.63 -6.36 -4.27
N PRO A 53 -12.19 -6.15 -5.48
CA PRO A 53 -12.75 -4.87 -5.86
C PRO A 53 -13.79 -4.32 -4.87
N SER A 54 -14.53 -5.20 -4.17
CA SER A 54 -15.48 -4.81 -3.11
C SER A 54 -14.84 -4.09 -1.93
N HIS A 55 -13.55 -4.31 -1.67
CA HIS A 55 -12.80 -3.65 -0.60
C HIS A 55 -12.29 -2.26 -1.00
N ILE A 56 -12.31 -1.95 -2.30
CA ILE A 56 -11.89 -0.67 -2.86
C ILE A 56 -13.16 0.10 -3.22
N LYS A 57 -13.57 1.01 -2.34
CA LYS A 57 -14.76 1.83 -2.56
C LYS A 57 -14.60 2.59 -3.88
N LYS A 58 -15.53 2.41 -4.83
CA LYS A 58 -15.62 3.30 -6.01
C LYS A 58 -15.94 4.71 -5.52
N ILE A 59 -15.04 5.65 -5.79
CA ILE A 59 -15.27 7.09 -5.67
C ILE A 59 -16.05 7.54 -6.91
#